data_AF-R5CDI1-F1
#
_entry.id   AF-R5CDI1-F1
#
_cell.length_a   1.000
_cell.length_b   1.000
_cell.length_c   1.000
_cell.angle_alpha   90.00
_cell.angle_beta   90.00
_cell.angle_gamma   90.00
#
_symmetry.space_group_name_H-M   'P 1'
#
loop_
_entity.id
_entity.type
_entity.pdbx_description
1 polymer ?
#
loop_
_entity_poly.entity_id
_entity_poly.type
_entity_poly.pdbx_seq_one_letter_code
_entity_poly.pdbx_strand_id
1 'polypeptide(L)'
;MSYREFLERINMAQEVTDKLVRMAGEADEPLDLRANEPEHSLDEFFQQTMAAYEARKQEPWNRISEEIYIETMKCFSRFVREHKVSYGVYGFDRGFWTPHQIEGKLFRIGELEYQIDDEEKVISIHIPSDADLSDDRVDASYAEQKQFFAENFPETAGWPGMCESWLLSPALKELLPSDSRILAFAARFEITQTNPDATDYLEWVYKLAAGQQKSAELENLREDTSLQRRMKDFLRAGGKVGIAWGIWKKS
;
A
#
# COMPACT_ATOMS: atom_id res chain seq x y z
N MET A 1 7.61 -15.12 -18.81
CA MET A 1 7.26 -15.96 -17.65
C MET A 1 5.87 -16.53 -17.83
N SER A 2 5.57 -17.70 -17.27
CA SER A 2 4.18 -18.19 -17.17
C SER A 2 3.39 -17.41 -16.10
N TYR A 3 2.07 -17.54 -16.08
CA TYR A 3 1.26 -16.90 -15.01
C TYR A 3 1.58 -17.47 -13.62
N ARG A 4 1.81 -18.79 -13.50
CA ARG A 4 2.26 -19.41 -12.25
C ARG A 4 3.60 -18.82 -11.79
N GLU A 5 4.57 -18.75 -12.69
CA GLU A 5 5.90 -18.20 -12.40
C GLU A 5 5.80 -16.73 -11.97
N PHE A 6 4.91 -15.94 -12.60
CA PHE A 6 4.62 -14.57 -12.16
C PHE A 6 4.11 -14.53 -10.71
N LEU A 7 3.10 -15.34 -10.38
CA LEU A 7 2.54 -15.41 -9.02
C LEU A 7 3.60 -15.82 -7.99
N GLU A 8 4.46 -16.79 -8.33
CA GLU A 8 5.57 -17.23 -7.47
C GLU A 8 6.59 -16.09 -7.25
N ARG A 9 6.95 -15.34 -8.28
CA ARG A 9 7.92 -14.23 -8.19
C ARG A 9 7.40 -13.03 -7.40
N ILE A 10 6.10 -12.76 -7.40
CA ILE A 10 5.50 -11.75 -6.52
C ILE A 10 5.24 -12.30 -5.11
N ASN A 11 5.79 -13.48 -4.78
CA ASN A 11 5.64 -14.15 -3.50
C ASN A 11 4.17 -14.43 -3.16
N MET A 12 3.34 -14.86 -4.10
CA MET A 12 1.96 -15.23 -3.80
C MET A 12 1.91 -16.45 -2.86
N ALA A 13 0.95 -16.50 -1.94
CA ALA A 13 0.77 -17.65 -1.07
C ALA A 13 0.39 -18.90 -1.89
N GLN A 14 1.03 -20.05 -1.62
CA GLN A 14 0.85 -21.27 -2.42
C GLN A 14 -0.61 -21.67 -2.63
N GLU A 15 -1.42 -21.63 -1.57
CA GLU A 15 -2.86 -21.94 -1.64
C GLU A 15 -3.62 -21.01 -2.60
N VAL A 16 -3.24 -19.73 -2.64
CA VAL A 16 -3.83 -18.72 -3.53
C VAL A 16 -3.32 -18.92 -4.96
N THR A 17 -2.02 -19.17 -5.13
CA THR A 17 -1.42 -19.50 -6.43
C THR A 17 -2.14 -20.67 -7.10
N ASP A 18 -2.35 -21.76 -6.36
CA ASP A 18 -2.98 -22.95 -6.92
C ASP A 18 -4.45 -22.72 -7.29
N LYS A 19 -5.17 -21.86 -6.55
CA LYS A 19 -6.54 -21.43 -6.91
C LYS A 19 -6.54 -20.60 -8.19
N LEU A 20 -5.70 -19.56 -8.27
CA LEU A 20 -5.63 -18.68 -9.45
C LEU A 20 -5.19 -19.41 -10.71
N VAL A 21 -4.24 -20.36 -10.59
CA VAL A 21 -3.80 -21.17 -11.74
C VAL A 21 -4.90 -22.11 -12.23
N ARG A 22 -5.74 -22.65 -11.33
CA ARG A 22 -6.92 -23.43 -11.74
C ARG A 22 -7.93 -22.54 -12.47
N MET A 23 -8.23 -21.35 -11.93
CA MET A 23 -9.10 -20.37 -12.58
C MET A 23 -8.60 -19.99 -13.99
N ALA A 24 -7.28 -19.86 -14.17
CA ALA A 24 -6.68 -19.62 -15.49
C ALA A 24 -6.81 -20.81 -16.46
N GLY A 25 -6.83 -22.05 -15.95
CA GLY A 25 -6.97 -23.27 -16.74
C GLY A 25 -8.40 -23.68 -17.04
N GLU A 26 -9.38 -23.22 -16.24
CA GLU A 26 -10.82 -23.49 -16.37
C GLU A 26 -11.55 -22.47 -17.27
N ALA A 27 -10.84 -21.51 -17.87
CA ALA A 27 -11.42 -20.43 -18.69
C ALA A 27 -12.11 -20.86 -20.01
N ASP A 28 -12.27 -22.16 -20.27
CA ASP A 28 -13.11 -22.74 -21.34
C ASP A 28 -14.51 -23.19 -20.86
N GLU A 29 -14.82 -23.15 -19.56
CA GLU A 29 -16.19 -23.26 -19.03
C GLU A 29 -16.64 -21.93 -18.39
N PRO A 30 -17.90 -21.52 -18.56
CA PRO A 30 -18.39 -20.27 -17.99
C PRO A 30 -18.37 -20.35 -16.45
N LEU A 31 -17.45 -19.59 -15.84
CA LEU A 31 -17.43 -19.29 -14.41
C LEU A 31 -18.82 -18.78 -13.97
N ASP A 32 -19.44 -19.48 -13.03
CA ASP A 32 -20.69 -19.04 -12.40
C ASP A 32 -20.40 -17.86 -11.46
N LEU A 33 -20.51 -16.65 -12.03
CA LEU A 33 -20.32 -15.35 -11.37
C LEU A 33 -21.29 -15.05 -10.21
N ARG A 34 -22.13 -16.01 -9.78
CA ARG A 34 -23.17 -15.80 -8.76
C ARG A 34 -22.93 -16.53 -7.45
N ALA A 35 -21.81 -17.24 -7.29
CA ALA A 35 -21.52 -17.97 -6.08
C ALA A 35 -20.50 -17.25 -5.19
N ASN A 36 -21.05 -16.44 -4.26
CA ASN A 36 -20.53 -16.11 -2.92
C ASN A 36 -19.83 -14.74 -2.73
N GLU A 37 -20.58 -13.85 -2.05
CA GLU A 37 -20.16 -12.68 -1.27
C GLU A 37 -19.39 -11.55 -2.01
N PRO A 38 -20.02 -10.39 -2.26
CA PRO A 38 -19.45 -9.33 -3.09
C PRO A 38 -18.27 -8.55 -2.50
N GLU A 39 -17.89 -8.75 -1.23
CA GLU A 39 -16.87 -7.91 -0.58
C GLU A 39 -15.44 -8.49 -0.60
N HIS A 40 -15.24 -9.74 -1.05
CA HIS A 40 -13.95 -10.45 -0.90
C HIS A 40 -13.59 -11.35 -2.09
N SER A 41 -14.14 -11.09 -3.29
CA SER A 41 -14.13 -12.06 -4.39
C SER A 41 -12.71 -12.35 -4.91
N LEU A 42 -12.37 -13.63 -4.98
CA LEU A 42 -11.17 -14.08 -5.68
C LEU A 42 -11.27 -13.85 -7.20
N ASP A 43 -12.46 -13.59 -7.74
CA ASP A 43 -12.70 -13.29 -9.15
C ASP A 43 -12.09 -11.95 -9.55
N GLU A 44 -12.39 -10.88 -8.80
CA GLU A 44 -11.76 -9.56 -9.02
C GLU A 44 -10.23 -9.69 -8.88
N PHE A 45 -9.78 -10.39 -7.85
CA PHE A 45 -8.36 -10.61 -7.62
C PHE A 45 -7.69 -11.35 -8.80
N PHE A 46 -8.34 -12.39 -9.33
CA PHE A 46 -7.88 -13.11 -10.50
C PHE A 46 -7.81 -12.20 -11.72
N GLN A 47 -8.86 -11.44 -12.01
CA GLN A 47 -8.90 -10.51 -13.14
C GLN A 47 -7.76 -9.50 -13.07
N GLN A 48 -7.50 -8.92 -11.90
CA GLN A 48 -6.48 -7.90 -11.73
C GLN A 48 -5.06 -8.46 -11.74
N THR A 49 -4.82 -9.65 -11.17
CA THR A 49 -3.51 -10.30 -11.26
C THR A 49 -3.21 -10.79 -12.68
N MET A 50 -4.23 -11.22 -13.43
CA MET A 50 -4.10 -11.49 -14.87
C MET A 50 -3.82 -10.22 -15.67
N ALA A 51 -4.51 -9.11 -15.36
CA ALA A 51 -4.24 -7.82 -15.98
C ALA A 51 -2.80 -7.34 -15.70
N ALA A 52 -2.32 -7.47 -14.45
CA ALA A 52 -0.94 -7.17 -14.09
C ALA A 52 0.06 -8.04 -14.88
N TYR A 53 -0.19 -9.34 -14.95
CA TYR A 53 0.63 -10.28 -15.71
C TYR A 53 0.72 -9.91 -17.21
N GLU A 54 -0.41 -9.57 -17.83
CA GLU A 54 -0.45 -9.15 -19.24
C GLU A 54 0.14 -7.75 -19.46
N ALA A 55 0.00 -6.85 -18.47
CA ALA A 55 0.56 -5.50 -18.52
C ALA A 55 2.09 -5.51 -18.67
N ARG A 56 2.79 -6.56 -18.21
CA ARG A 56 4.24 -6.71 -18.41
C ARG A 56 4.70 -6.54 -19.86
N LYS A 57 3.85 -6.88 -20.83
CA LYS A 57 4.14 -6.80 -22.28
C LYS A 57 3.89 -5.40 -22.86
N GLN A 58 3.25 -4.51 -22.12
CA GLN A 58 2.81 -3.20 -22.56
C GLN A 58 3.63 -2.09 -21.91
N GLU A 59 3.64 -0.90 -22.51
CA GLU A 59 4.22 0.28 -21.89
C GLU A 59 3.43 0.67 -20.62
N PRO A 60 4.09 1.16 -19.55
CA PRO A 60 5.55 1.35 -19.46
C PRO A 60 6.30 0.05 -19.06
N TRP A 61 5.61 -1.00 -18.64
CA TRP A 61 6.24 -2.18 -18.02
C TRP A 61 7.17 -2.98 -18.95
N ASN A 62 6.99 -2.91 -20.26
CA ASN A 62 7.88 -3.51 -21.25
C ASN A 62 9.31 -2.95 -21.20
N ARG A 63 9.49 -1.66 -20.84
CA ARG A 63 10.79 -0.96 -20.75
C ARG A 63 11.32 -0.81 -19.32
N ILE A 64 10.45 -0.89 -18.30
CA ILE A 64 10.89 -0.88 -16.90
C ILE A 64 11.61 -2.19 -16.56
N SER A 65 12.60 -2.11 -15.66
CA SER A 65 13.35 -3.28 -15.21
C SER A 65 12.42 -4.34 -14.62
N GLU A 66 12.78 -5.60 -14.81
CA GLU A 66 11.97 -6.71 -14.30
C GLU A 66 11.90 -6.71 -12.76
N GLU A 67 12.97 -6.27 -12.10
CA GLU A 67 13.01 -6.13 -10.64
C GLU A 67 11.95 -5.14 -10.15
N ILE A 68 11.91 -3.92 -10.69
CA ILE A 68 10.92 -2.90 -10.29
C ILE A 68 9.50 -3.37 -10.60
N TYR A 69 9.29 -4.02 -11.75
CA TYR A 69 8.00 -4.62 -12.08
C TYR A 69 7.57 -5.64 -11.01
N ILE A 70 8.42 -6.61 -10.67
CA ILE A 70 8.09 -7.64 -9.68
C ILE A 70 7.90 -7.03 -8.29
N GLU A 71 8.78 -6.13 -7.85
CA GLU A 71 8.64 -5.45 -6.55
C GLU A 71 7.35 -4.62 -6.46
N THR A 72 6.95 -3.97 -7.56
CA THR A 72 5.68 -3.24 -7.62
C THR A 72 4.48 -4.19 -7.53
N MET A 73 4.50 -5.30 -8.28
CA MET A 73 3.40 -6.27 -8.29
C MET A 73 3.31 -7.13 -7.02
N LYS A 74 4.30 -7.08 -6.11
CA LYS A 74 4.18 -7.68 -4.77
C LYS A 74 3.08 -7.06 -3.92
N CYS A 75 2.51 -5.92 -4.30
CA CYS A 75 1.32 -5.36 -3.65
C CYS A 75 0.17 -6.38 -3.58
N PHE A 76 -0.05 -7.18 -4.62
CA PHE A 76 -1.10 -8.20 -4.63
C PHE A 76 -0.91 -9.25 -3.52
N SER A 77 0.31 -9.76 -3.35
CA SER A 77 0.58 -10.77 -2.32
C SER A 77 0.55 -10.17 -0.91
N ARG A 78 0.90 -8.89 -0.77
CA ARG A 78 0.76 -8.15 0.49
C ARG A 78 -0.71 -7.96 0.86
N PHE A 79 -1.54 -7.45 -0.04
CA PHE A 79 -2.96 -7.21 0.22
C PHE A 79 -3.72 -8.49 0.57
N VAL A 80 -3.46 -9.60 -0.11
CA VAL A 80 -4.12 -10.88 0.23
C VAL A 80 -3.71 -11.40 1.62
N ARG A 81 -2.46 -11.18 2.03
CA ARG A 81 -2.01 -11.53 3.40
C ARG A 81 -2.66 -10.62 4.44
N GLU A 82 -2.74 -9.32 4.19
CA GLU A 82 -3.38 -8.35 5.08
C GLU A 82 -4.88 -8.63 5.24
N HIS A 83 -5.55 -9.01 4.15
CA HIS A 83 -6.91 -9.48 4.18
C HIS A 83 -7.06 -10.69 5.11
N LYS A 84 -6.15 -11.68 5.00
CA LYS A 84 -6.15 -12.84 5.91
C LYS A 84 -5.91 -12.47 7.37
N VAL A 85 -5.10 -11.45 7.65
CA VAL A 85 -4.92 -10.94 9.02
C VAL A 85 -6.22 -10.32 9.55
N SER A 86 -6.96 -9.59 8.72
CA SER A 86 -8.15 -8.83 9.12
C SER A 86 -9.43 -9.69 9.19
N TYR A 87 -9.58 -10.66 8.28
CA TYR A 87 -10.77 -11.48 8.11
C TYR A 87 -10.57 -12.97 8.42
N GLY A 88 -9.34 -13.42 8.67
CA GLY A 88 -9.00 -14.83 8.93
C GLY A 88 -8.91 -15.71 7.68
N VAL A 89 -9.30 -15.20 6.51
CA VAL A 89 -9.28 -15.91 5.21
C VAL A 89 -8.57 -15.09 4.14
N TYR A 90 -7.94 -15.76 3.18
CA TYR A 90 -7.43 -15.07 1.99
C TYR A 90 -8.60 -14.50 1.17
N GLY A 91 -8.46 -13.27 0.73
CA GLY A 91 -9.42 -12.53 -0.08
C GLY A 91 -8.77 -11.23 -0.55
N PHE A 92 -9.54 -10.39 -1.25
CA PHE A 92 -9.04 -9.16 -1.85
C PHE A 92 -10.08 -8.05 -1.76
N ASP A 93 -9.69 -6.92 -1.17
CA ASP A 93 -10.53 -5.77 -0.86
C ASP A 93 -9.83 -4.44 -1.21
N ARG A 94 -8.79 -4.50 -2.07
CA ARG A 94 -7.99 -3.36 -2.53
C ARG A 94 -8.03 -3.17 -4.04
N GLY A 95 -9.11 -3.64 -4.67
CA GLY A 95 -9.30 -3.56 -6.13
C GLY A 95 -9.35 -2.14 -6.70
N PHE A 96 -9.64 -1.15 -5.86
CA PHE A 96 -9.58 0.27 -6.23
C PHE A 96 -8.15 0.82 -6.35
N TRP A 97 -7.16 0.16 -5.76
CA TRP A 97 -5.78 0.68 -5.62
C TRP A 97 -4.83 0.16 -6.70
N THR A 98 -4.87 -1.15 -6.91
CA THR A 98 -4.07 -1.93 -7.86
C THR A 98 -4.11 -1.48 -9.33
N PRO A 99 -5.14 -0.79 -9.85
CA PRO A 99 -5.08 -0.18 -11.16
C PRO A 99 -3.89 0.77 -11.34
N HIS A 100 -3.45 1.48 -10.29
CA HIS A 100 -2.29 2.37 -10.39
C HIS A 100 -0.99 1.62 -10.71
N GLN A 101 -0.81 0.42 -10.16
CA GLN A 101 0.31 -0.47 -10.47
C GLN A 101 0.13 -1.08 -11.86
N ILE A 102 -1.05 -1.62 -12.17
CA ILE A 102 -1.30 -2.26 -13.48
C ILE A 102 -1.02 -1.27 -14.63
N GLU A 103 -1.50 -0.04 -14.51
CA GLU A 103 -1.33 1.02 -15.52
C GLU A 103 0.08 1.63 -15.55
N GLY A 104 0.97 1.25 -14.63
CA GLY A 104 2.31 1.83 -14.56
C GLY A 104 2.29 3.31 -14.16
N LYS A 105 1.41 3.67 -13.22
CA LYS A 105 1.38 4.99 -12.58
C LYS A 105 2.02 4.97 -11.19
N LEU A 106 2.10 3.81 -10.54
CA LEU A 106 2.68 3.64 -9.21
C LEU A 106 3.77 2.55 -9.25
N PHE A 107 4.94 2.86 -8.69
CA PHE A 107 6.12 2.01 -8.70
C PHE A 107 6.67 1.83 -7.28
N ARG A 108 7.05 0.60 -6.92
CA ARG A 108 7.84 0.37 -5.71
C ARG A 108 9.33 0.53 -6.03
N ILE A 109 9.99 1.49 -5.38
CA ILE A 109 11.43 1.74 -5.52
C ILE A 109 12.06 1.71 -4.12
N GLY A 110 12.83 0.69 -3.81
CA GLY A 110 13.33 0.45 -2.45
C GLY A 110 12.17 0.15 -1.48
N GLU A 111 12.07 0.92 -0.39
CA GLU A 111 11.07 0.71 0.66
C GLU A 111 9.73 1.40 0.42
N LEU A 112 9.70 2.45 -0.42
CA LEU A 112 8.51 3.27 -0.64
C LEU A 112 7.90 3.02 -2.02
N GLU A 113 6.64 3.43 -2.16
CA GLU A 113 5.89 3.41 -3.41
C GLU A 113 5.69 4.85 -3.89
N TYR A 114 5.86 5.07 -5.19
CA TYR A 114 5.84 6.40 -5.82
C TYR A 114 4.87 6.40 -6.98
N GLN A 115 3.88 7.29 -6.91
CA GLN A 115 2.82 7.43 -7.89
C GLN A 115 2.94 8.76 -8.65
N ILE A 116 2.84 8.69 -9.97
CA ILE A 116 2.65 9.86 -10.83
C ILE A 116 1.22 10.35 -10.64
N ASP A 117 1.07 11.53 -10.03
CA ASP A 117 -0.20 12.23 -9.93
C ASP A 117 -0.17 13.43 -10.89
N ASP A 118 -0.73 13.21 -12.09
CA ASP A 118 -0.70 14.19 -13.17
C ASP A 118 -1.65 15.36 -12.93
N GLU A 119 -2.69 15.17 -12.12
CA GLU A 119 -3.69 16.20 -11.81
C GLU A 119 -3.08 17.25 -10.88
N GLU A 120 -2.45 16.80 -9.79
CA GLU A 120 -1.79 17.67 -8.81
C GLU A 120 -0.34 18.03 -9.20
N LYS A 121 0.21 17.38 -10.23
CA LYS A 121 1.61 17.51 -10.68
C LYS A 121 2.61 17.21 -9.56
N VAL A 122 2.39 16.10 -8.86
CA VAL A 122 3.24 15.62 -7.76
C VAL A 122 3.64 14.16 -7.93
N ILE A 123 4.72 13.76 -7.24
CA ILE A 123 5.03 12.35 -7.02
C ILE A 123 4.44 11.98 -5.65
N SER A 124 3.29 11.32 -5.65
CA SER A 124 2.63 10.85 -4.43
C SER A 124 3.39 9.67 -3.84
N ILE A 125 3.77 9.77 -2.56
CA ILE A 125 4.60 8.83 -1.82
C ILE A 125 3.69 8.02 -0.91
N HIS A 126 3.74 6.71 -1.08
CA HIS A 126 2.98 5.73 -0.32
C HIS A 126 3.92 4.85 0.50
N ILE A 127 3.44 4.40 1.66
CA ILE A 127 4.23 3.60 2.61
C ILE A 127 3.64 2.18 2.67
N PRO A 128 4.26 1.21 1.99
CA PRO A 128 3.89 -0.18 2.12
C PRO A 128 3.99 -0.66 3.57
N SER A 129 3.09 -1.57 3.99
CA SER A 129 3.07 -2.07 5.37
C SER A 129 4.30 -2.90 5.77
N ASP A 130 5.07 -3.35 4.77
CA ASP A 130 6.32 -4.09 4.90
C ASP A 130 7.57 -3.20 4.75
N ALA A 131 7.41 -1.88 4.62
CA ALA A 131 8.53 -0.94 4.48
C ALA A 131 9.42 -0.90 5.73
N ASP A 132 10.73 -0.96 5.55
CA ASP A 132 11.69 -0.63 6.61
C ASP A 132 11.88 0.89 6.69
N LEU A 133 11.34 1.50 7.76
CA LEU A 133 11.46 2.94 8.03
C LEU A 133 12.79 3.33 8.69
N SER A 134 13.84 2.51 8.58
CA SER A 134 15.19 2.93 8.95
C SER A 134 15.67 4.06 8.04
N ASP A 135 16.46 4.98 8.60
CA ASP A 135 16.80 6.22 7.91
C ASP A 135 17.56 5.99 6.61
N ASP A 136 18.50 5.04 6.61
CA ASP A 136 19.30 4.69 5.44
C ASP A 136 18.45 4.08 4.32
N ARG A 137 17.46 3.25 4.66
CA ARG A 137 16.59 2.60 3.68
C ARG A 137 15.60 3.58 3.04
N VAL A 138 15.03 4.47 3.85
CA VAL A 138 14.12 5.53 3.37
C VAL A 138 14.87 6.54 2.51
N ASP A 139 16.05 6.98 2.93
CA ASP A 139 16.84 7.97 2.19
C ASP A 139 17.34 7.38 0.85
N ALA A 140 17.77 6.10 0.84
CA ALA A 140 18.13 5.39 -0.37
C ALA A 140 16.94 5.28 -1.34
N SER A 141 15.78 4.82 -0.86
CA SER A 141 14.55 4.74 -1.65
C SER A 141 14.20 6.09 -2.31
N TYR A 142 14.27 7.18 -1.55
CA TYR A 142 13.94 8.51 -2.06
C TYR A 142 15.00 9.09 -3.02
N ALA A 143 16.26 8.67 -2.91
CA ALA A 143 17.28 9.02 -3.87
C ALA A 143 17.11 8.25 -5.19
N GLU A 144 16.88 6.94 -5.09
CA GLU A 144 16.70 6.03 -6.23
C GLU A 144 15.48 6.40 -7.07
N GLN A 145 14.36 6.78 -6.45
CA GLN A 145 13.18 7.20 -7.21
C GLN A 145 13.48 8.42 -8.10
N LYS A 146 14.28 9.40 -7.63
CA LYS A 146 14.59 10.58 -8.45
C LYS A 146 15.33 10.20 -9.72
N GLN A 147 16.25 9.25 -9.62
CA GLN A 147 16.95 8.71 -10.78
C GLN A 147 15.96 7.96 -11.68
N PHE A 148 15.14 7.09 -11.11
CA PHE A 148 14.15 6.30 -11.84
C PHE A 148 13.20 7.19 -12.67
N PHE A 149 12.60 8.22 -12.07
CA PHE A 149 11.68 9.12 -12.77
C PHE A 149 12.39 10.02 -13.78
N ALA A 150 13.61 10.48 -13.50
CA ALA A 150 14.38 11.27 -14.48
C ALA A 150 14.69 10.47 -15.75
N GLU A 151 14.97 9.16 -15.62
CA GLU A 151 15.26 8.28 -16.74
C GLU A 151 13.99 7.82 -17.49
N ASN A 152 12.91 7.52 -16.75
CA ASN A 152 11.76 6.82 -17.30
C ASN A 152 10.54 7.73 -17.56
N PHE A 153 10.44 8.87 -16.90
CA PHE A 153 9.29 9.78 -16.94
C PHE A 153 9.76 11.25 -16.85
N PRO A 154 10.60 11.71 -17.80
CA PRO A 154 11.22 13.04 -17.75
C PRO A 154 10.20 14.20 -17.69
N GLU A 155 8.95 13.98 -18.09
CA GLU A 155 7.83 14.92 -17.94
C GLU A 155 7.50 15.26 -16.48
N THR A 156 7.89 14.41 -15.53
CA THR A 156 7.70 14.63 -14.09
C THR A 156 8.84 15.43 -13.45
N ALA A 157 9.78 15.93 -14.25
CA ALA A 157 10.93 16.69 -13.77
C ALA A 157 10.50 17.89 -12.91
N GLY A 158 10.99 17.93 -11.67
CA GLY A 158 10.74 19.01 -10.73
C GLY A 158 9.42 18.91 -9.96
N TRP A 159 8.60 17.88 -10.21
CA TRP A 159 7.40 17.63 -9.42
C TRP A 159 7.79 17.33 -7.96
N PRO A 160 7.12 17.93 -6.96
CA PRO A 160 7.43 17.69 -5.56
C PRO A 160 6.96 16.29 -5.13
N GLY A 161 7.67 15.71 -4.16
CA GLY A 161 7.19 14.53 -3.46
C GLY A 161 6.14 14.92 -2.43
N MET A 162 4.98 14.27 -2.43
CA MET A 162 3.89 14.52 -1.47
C MET A 162 3.49 13.23 -0.78
N CYS A 163 3.20 13.25 0.51
CA CYS A 163 2.66 12.10 1.23
C CYS A 163 1.42 12.51 2.02
N GLU A 164 0.39 11.68 1.95
CA GLU A 164 -0.77 11.72 2.83
C GLU A 164 -0.74 10.47 3.71
N SER A 165 -0.65 10.63 5.03
CA SER A 165 -0.62 9.46 5.92
C SER A 165 -0.94 9.79 7.37
N TRP A 166 -1.45 8.80 8.10
CA TRP A 166 -1.49 8.82 9.55
C TRP A 166 -0.08 8.86 10.16
N LEU A 167 0.94 8.34 9.46
CA LEU A 167 2.34 8.41 9.91
C LEU A 167 2.86 9.84 10.00
N LEU A 168 2.23 10.79 9.29
CA LEU A 168 2.58 12.21 9.33
C LEU A 168 1.78 12.97 10.40
N SER A 169 0.85 12.32 11.11
CA SER A 169 0.02 12.98 12.11
C SER A 169 0.87 13.63 13.22
N PRO A 170 0.66 14.92 13.54
CA PRO A 170 1.31 15.57 14.67
C PRO A 170 1.05 14.90 16.02
N ALA A 171 -0.10 14.23 16.18
CA ALA A 171 -0.49 13.56 17.42
C ALA A 171 0.49 12.43 17.79
N LEU A 172 1.18 11.85 16.81
CA LEU A 172 2.14 10.77 17.04
C LEU A 172 3.31 11.18 17.94
N LYS A 173 3.61 12.47 18.07
CA LYS A 173 4.66 12.97 18.99
C LYS A 173 4.33 12.71 20.46
N GLU A 174 3.05 12.59 20.80
CA GLU A 174 2.59 12.22 22.15
C GLU A 174 2.52 10.70 22.35
N LEU A 175 2.42 9.95 21.24
CA LEU A 175 2.19 8.50 21.24
C LEU A 175 3.46 7.68 21.06
N LEU A 176 4.56 8.28 20.61
CA LEU A 176 5.78 7.58 20.24
C LEU A 176 6.99 8.15 21.00
N PRO A 177 7.98 7.30 21.33
CA PRO A 177 9.23 7.78 21.89
C PRO A 177 10.00 8.60 20.84
N SER A 178 10.89 9.49 21.30
CA SER A 178 11.62 10.44 20.45
C SER A 178 12.55 9.78 19.43
N ASP A 179 12.96 8.53 19.65
CA ASP A 179 13.79 7.71 18.76
C ASP A 179 12.95 6.84 17.81
N SER A 180 11.63 7.07 17.72
CA SER A 180 10.76 6.34 16.82
C SER A 180 11.09 6.61 15.34
N ARG A 181 11.25 5.54 14.57
CA ARG A 181 11.39 5.58 13.11
C ARG A 181 10.21 6.25 12.39
N ILE A 182 9.00 6.15 12.93
CA ILE A 182 7.82 6.83 12.36
C ILE A 182 7.97 8.35 12.51
N LEU A 183 8.45 8.82 13.68
CA LEU A 183 8.71 10.25 13.88
C LEU A 183 9.87 10.75 13.01
N ALA A 184 10.92 9.94 12.83
CA ALA A 184 12.02 10.24 11.93
C ALA A 184 11.55 10.32 10.47
N PHE A 185 10.71 9.39 10.02
CA PHE A 185 10.06 9.44 8.71
C PHE A 185 9.24 10.73 8.53
N ALA A 186 8.34 11.03 9.46
CA ALA A 186 7.50 12.24 9.41
C ALA A 186 8.34 13.53 9.38
N ALA A 187 9.51 13.56 10.04
CA ALA A 187 10.38 14.72 10.07
C ALA A 187 10.98 15.10 8.70
N ARG A 188 10.93 14.20 7.70
CA ARG A 188 11.35 14.47 6.31
C ARG A 188 10.36 15.34 5.55
N PHE A 189 9.15 15.52 6.08
CA PHE A 189 8.08 16.27 5.43
C PHE A 189 7.86 17.63 6.09
N GLU A 190 7.57 18.63 5.27
CA GLU A 190 6.93 19.88 5.67
C GLU A 190 5.43 19.66 5.65
N ILE A 191 4.79 19.65 6.82
CA ILE A 191 3.35 19.43 6.95
C ILE A 191 2.61 20.65 6.41
N THR A 192 1.74 20.42 5.43
CA THR A 192 0.94 21.47 4.77
C THR A 192 -0.51 21.48 5.25
N GLN A 193 -1.04 20.32 5.63
CA GLN A 193 -2.43 20.17 6.07
C GLN A 193 -2.56 19.00 7.04
N THR A 194 -3.58 19.05 7.89
CA THR A 194 -3.96 17.96 8.79
C THR A 194 -5.47 17.71 8.73
N ASN A 195 -5.88 16.47 8.88
CA ASN A 195 -7.28 16.10 9.12
C ASN A 195 -7.35 15.25 10.40
N PRO A 196 -7.67 15.84 11.56
CA PRO A 196 -7.73 15.10 12.83
C PRO A 196 -8.88 14.09 12.88
N ASP A 197 -9.91 14.22 12.05
CA ASP A 197 -11.09 13.35 12.06
C ASP A 197 -10.91 12.08 11.21
N ALA A 198 -9.81 11.98 10.47
CA ALA A 198 -9.49 10.79 9.70
C ALA A 198 -9.19 9.58 10.61
N THR A 199 -9.62 8.40 10.18
CA THR A 199 -9.57 7.16 10.97
C THR A 199 -8.69 6.07 10.36
N ASP A 200 -7.83 6.42 9.41
CA ASP A 200 -6.91 5.51 8.70
C ASP A 200 -6.10 4.62 9.62
N TYR A 201 -5.75 5.13 10.81
CA TYR A 201 -5.05 4.36 11.84
C TYR A 201 -5.78 3.07 12.26
N LEU A 202 -7.11 3.00 12.13
CA LEU A 202 -7.90 1.78 12.41
C LEU A 202 -7.46 0.63 11.52
N GLU A 203 -7.23 0.91 10.23
CA GLU A 203 -6.72 -0.09 9.30
C GLU A 203 -5.28 -0.45 9.61
N TRP A 204 -4.41 0.55 9.67
CA TRP A 204 -2.98 0.31 9.64
C TRP A 204 -2.41 -0.12 11.00
N VAL A 205 -2.92 0.42 12.10
CA VAL A 205 -2.47 0.12 13.48
C VAL A 205 -3.27 -1.03 14.08
N TYR A 206 -4.59 -1.08 13.85
CA TYR A 206 -5.47 -2.06 14.48
C TYR A 206 -5.88 -3.23 13.57
N LYS A 207 -5.53 -3.19 12.27
CA LYS A 207 -5.84 -4.24 11.28
C LYS A 207 -7.35 -4.44 11.09
N LEU A 208 -8.08 -3.33 11.11
CA LEU A 208 -9.52 -3.28 10.82
C LEU A 208 -9.71 -2.82 9.37
N ALA A 209 -10.03 -3.76 8.50
CA ALA A 209 -10.32 -3.46 7.11
C ALA A 209 -11.53 -2.52 6.99
N ALA A 210 -11.67 -1.81 5.88
CA ALA A 210 -12.67 -0.75 5.68
C ALA A 210 -14.10 -1.17 6.09
N GLY A 211 -14.51 -2.40 5.76
CA GLY A 211 -15.83 -2.95 6.14
C GLY A 211 -16.05 -3.13 7.65
N GLN A 212 -14.98 -3.24 8.44
CA GLN A 212 -15.00 -3.45 9.89
C GLN A 212 -14.92 -2.15 10.69
N GLN A 213 -14.50 -1.04 10.08
CA GLN A 213 -14.22 0.20 10.80
C GLN A 213 -15.49 0.86 11.36
N LYS A 214 -16.61 0.77 10.65
CA LYS A 214 -17.88 1.41 11.06
C LYS A 214 -18.46 0.85 12.37
N SER A 215 -18.19 -0.42 12.67
CA SER A 215 -18.63 -1.10 13.89
C SER A 215 -17.52 -1.23 14.93
N ALA A 216 -16.35 -0.60 14.68
CA ALA A 216 -15.23 -0.66 15.60
C ALA A 216 -15.54 0.12 16.88
N GLU A 217 -15.55 -0.57 18.01
CA GLU A 217 -15.67 0.05 19.32
C GLU A 217 -14.28 0.26 19.93
N LEU A 218 -14.04 1.46 20.47
CA LEU A 218 -12.76 1.83 21.08
C LEU A 218 -12.28 0.79 22.10
N GLU A 219 -13.17 0.29 22.96
CA GLU A 219 -12.81 -0.66 24.01
C GLU A 219 -12.36 -2.03 23.50
N ASN A 220 -12.78 -2.40 22.28
CA ASN A 220 -12.43 -3.68 21.65
C ASN A 220 -11.17 -3.59 20.79
N LEU A 221 -10.57 -2.40 20.64
CA LEU A 221 -9.30 -2.27 19.93
C LEU A 221 -8.20 -3.04 20.64
N ARG A 222 -7.43 -3.81 19.84
CA ARG A 222 -6.29 -4.62 20.29
C ARG A 222 -5.17 -3.78 20.90
N GLU A 223 -4.40 -4.38 21.79
CA GLU A 223 -3.41 -3.70 22.65
C GLU A 223 -2.06 -4.42 22.70
N ASP A 224 -1.71 -5.16 21.66
CA ASP A 224 -0.52 -6.02 21.62
C ASP A 224 0.79 -5.20 21.63
N THR A 225 0.79 -4.04 20.98
CA THR A 225 1.97 -3.15 20.87
C THR A 225 1.87 -1.93 21.77
N SER A 226 3.02 -1.29 22.04
CA SER A 226 3.05 -0.05 22.84
C SER A 226 2.33 1.11 22.16
N LEU A 227 2.39 1.20 20.82
CA LEU A 227 1.64 2.19 20.05
C LEU A 227 0.14 1.97 20.18
N GLN A 228 -0.34 0.72 20.04
CA GLN A 228 -1.75 0.39 20.17
C GLN A 228 -2.33 0.78 21.54
N ARG A 229 -1.60 0.47 22.63
CA ARG A 229 -1.99 0.84 24.00
C ARG A 229 -2.07 2.35 24.19
N ARG A 230 -0.98 3.07 23.85
CA ARG A 230 -0.94 4.53 24.01
C ARG A 230 -1.96 5.25 23.14
N MET A 231 -2.16 4.78 21.92
CA MET A 231 -3.17 5.34 21.01
C MET A 231 -4.59 5.11 21.54
N LYS A 232 -4.89 3.93 22.10
CA LYS A 232 -6.19 3.65 22.73
C LYS A 232 -6.45 4.56 23.93
N ASP A 233 -5.46 4.76 24.80
CA ASP A 233 -5.56 5.68 25.93
C ASP A 233 -5.77 7.13 25.49
N PHE A 234 -5.04 7.57 24.46
CA PHE A 234 -5.18 8.90 23.88
C PHE A 234 -6.57 9.13 23.29
N LEU A 235 -7.11 8.16 22.54
CA LEU A 235 -8.47 8.21 22.02
C LEU A 235 -9.51 8.23 23.15
N ARG A 236 -9.30 7.45 24.22
CA ARG A 236 -10.19 7.43 25.40
C ARG A 236 -10.21 8.78 26.12
N ALA A 237 -9.10 9.50 26.12
CA ALA A 237 -9.00 10.86 26.65
C ALA A 237 -9.61 11.94 25.73
N GLY A 238 -10.19 11.55 24.58
CA GLY A 238 -10.77 12.47 23.59
C GLY A 238 -9.76 13.02 22.57
N GLY A 239 -8.55 12.47 22.54
CA GLY A 239 -7.54 12.78 21.54
C GLY A 239 -7.95 12.30 20.14
N LYS A 240 -7.37 12.92 19.12
CA LYS A 240 -7.61 12.60 17.71
C LYS A 240 -6.29 12.33 17.00
N VAL A 241 -6.15 11.14 16.40
CA VAL A 241 -4.93 10.77 15.69
C VAL A 241 -4.93 11.43 14.32
N GLY A 242 -5.93 11.17 13.48
CA GLY A 242 -6.02 11.78 12.16
C GLY A 242 -4.87 11.44 11.20
N ILE A 243 -4.81 12.21 10.13
CA ILE A 243 -3.76 12.15 9.11
C ILE A 243 -3.17 13.54 8.87
N ALA A 244 -2.08 13.59 8.12
CA ALA A 244 -1.54 14.82 7.59
C ALA A 244 -1.02 14.65 6.16
N TRP A 245 -1.01 15.76 5.43
CA TRP A 245 -0.35 15.92 4.15
C TRP A 245 0.98 16.62 4.38
N GLY A 246 2.01 16.15 3.70
CA GLY A 246 3.32 16.75 3.77
C GLY A 246 4.05 16.71 2.43
N ILE A 247 4.81 17.77 2.17
CA ILE A 247 5.73 17.83 1.03
C ILE A 247 7.12 17.42 1.51
N TRP A 248 7.77 16.54 0.77
CA TRP A 248 9.14 16.12 1.08
C TRP A 248 10.08 17.34 1.07
N LYS A 249 10.83 17.53 2.16
CA LYS A 249 11.74 18.68 2.31
C LYS A 249 12.86 18.60 1.30
N LYS A 250 13.14 19.71 0.62
CA LYS A 250 14.32 19.84 -0.23
C LYS A 250 15.57 19.74 0.66
N SER A 251 16.41 18.74 0.38
CA SER A 251 17.76 18.59 0.95
C SER A 251 18.74 19.53 0.25
#